data_AF-A0A7C3WKU5-F1
#
_entry.id   AF-A0A7C3WKU5-F1
#
_cell.length_a   1.000
_cell.length_b   1.000
_cell.length_c   1.000
_cell.angle_alpha   90.00
_cell.angle_beta   90.00
_cell.angle_gamma   90.00
#
_symmetry.space_group_name_H-M   'P 1'
#
loop_
_entity.id
_entity.type
_entity.pdbx_description
1 polymer ?
#
loop_
_entity_poly.entity_id
_entity_poly.type
_entity_poly.pdbx_seq_one_letter_code
_entity_poly.pdbx_strand_id
1 'polypeptide(L)'
;MDPYKILKYPYTTEKSVALIDKENKIVFVVDRKASKKQIKEAFEKLFEVKVEKINTEITFKGEKKAYIKLKPEFKARDVATKLGLV
;
A
#
# COMPACT_ATOMS: atom_id res chain seq x y z
N MET A 1 -1.00 7.35 16.51
CA MET A 1 0.01 6.36 16.06
C MET A 1 0.66 6.95 14.82
N ASP A 2 1.98 7.11 14.80
CA ASP A 2 2.67 7.81 13.71
C ASP A 2 2.44 7.12 12.35
N PRO A 3 2.08 7.88 11.28
CA PRO A 3 1.89 7.32 9.94
C PRO A 3 3.12 6.55 9.44
N TYR A 4 4.31 7.06 9.75
CA TYR A 4 5.60 6.47 9.41
C TYR A 4 5.88 5.14 10.13
N LYS A 5 5.26 4.89 11.29
CA LYS A 5 5.36 3.58 11.96
C LYS A 5 4.39 2.56 11.37
N ILE A 6 3.33 3.00 10.70
CA ILE A 6 2.29 2.12 10.14
C ILE A 6 2.72 1.53 8.80
N LEU A 7 3.26 2.35 7.89
CA LEU A 7 3.75 1.93 6.57
C LEU A 7 5.27 1.77 6.63
N LYS A 8 5.77 0.53 6.52
CA LYS A 8 7.21 0.24 6.67
C LYS A 8 7.96 0.40 5.36
N TYR A 9 7.62 -0.40 4.35
CA TYR A 9 8.25 -0.36 3.02
C TYR A 9 7.32 -0.95 1.96
N PRO A 10 7.45 -0.53 0.69
CA PRO A 10 6.72 -1.13 -0.42
C PRO A 10 7.19 -2.57 -0.65
N TYR A 11 6.25 -3.44 -1.00
CA TYR A 11 6.55 -4.84 -1.31
C TYR A 11 6.76 -4.98 -2.83
N THR A 12 8.03 -5.01 -3.25
CA THR A 12 8.42 -5.02 -4.67
C THR A 12 8.69 -6.45 -5.14
N THR A 13 7.70 -7.04 -5.80
CA THR A 13 7.85 -8.29 -6.55
C THR A 13 7.21 -8.13 -7.92
N GLU A 14 7.57 -8.97 -8.89
CA GLU A 14 6.97 -8.95 -10.24
C GLU A 14 5.45 -8.99 -10.19
N LYS A 15 4.90 -9.83 -9.29
CA LYS A 15 3.46 -9.89 -9.03
C LYS A 15 2.90 -8.56 -8.51
N SER A 16 3.64 -7.86 -7.66
CA SER A 16 3.22 -6.56 -7.12
C SER A 16 3.26 -5.46 -8.18
N VAL A 17 4.25 -5.50 -9.09
CA VAL A 17 4.29 -4.62 -10.26
C VAL A 17 3.09 -4.88 -11.18
N ALA A 18 2.79 -6.15 -11.46
CA ALA A 18 1.62 -6.50 -12.26
C ALA A 18 0.29 -6.03 -11.64
N LEU A 19 0.17 -6.00 -10.31
CA LEU A 19 -1.01 -5.47 -9.60
C LEU A 19 -1.14 -3.96 -9.71
N ILE A 20 -0.02 -3.23 -9.78
CA ILE A 20 0.00 -1.78 -9.99
C ILE A 20 -0.57 -1.44 -11.36
N ASP A 21 -0.11 -2.13 -12.41
CA ASP A 21 -0.56 -1.88 -13.79
C ASP A 21 -1.99 -2.37 -14.07
N LYS A 22 -2.37 -3.57 -13.58
CA LYS A 22 -3.64 -4.20 -13.94
C LYS A 22 -4.81 -3.82 -13.04
N GLU A 23 -4.56 -3.63 -11.76
CA GLU A 23 -5.65 -3.52 -10.76
C GLU A 23 -5.63 -2.22 -9.96
N ASN A 24 -4.71 -1.30 -10.28
CA ASN A 24 -4.52 -0.06 -9.53
C ASN A 24 -4.26 -0.30 -8.03
N LYS A 25 -3.50 -1.36 -7.73
CA LYS A 25 -3.19 -1.81 -6.37
C LYS A 25 -1.72 -1.64 -6.06
N ILE A 26 -1.43 -1.07 -4.89
CA ILE A 26 -0.07 -0.97 -4.35
C ILE A 26 0.04 -1.91 -3.15
N VAL A 27 1.18 -2.59 -3.04
CA VAL A 27 1.43 -3.54 -1.95
C VAL A 27 2.46 -2.95 -1.00
N PHE A 28 2.15 -2.93 0.29
CA PHE A 28 3.05 -2.46 1.35
C PHE A 28 3.19 -3.49 2.45
N VAL A 29 4.38 -3.55 3.05
CA VAL A 29 4.56 -4.15 4.36
C VAL A 29 4.23 -3.10 5.42
N VAL A 30 3.37 -3.49 6.37
CA VAL A 30 2.81 -2.61 7.40
C VAL A 30 3.08 -3.16 8.80
N ASP A 31 2.88 -2.32 9.81
CA ASP A 31 2.92 -2.78 11.19
C ASP A 31 1.83 -3.81 11.49
N ARG A 32 2.19 -4.87 12.22
CA ARG A 32 1.29 -5.99 12.51
C ARG A 32 0.05 -5.56 13.31
N LYS A 33 0.21 -4.56 14.19
CA LYS A 33 -0.87 -4.02 15.04
C LYS A 33 -1.74 -2.99 14.32
N ALA A 34 -1.35 -2.51 13.14
CA ALA A 34 -2.09 -1.48 12.43
C ALA A 34 -3.45 -1.97 11.91
N SER A 35 -4.52 -1.27 12.22
CA SER A 35 -5.85 -1.52 11.66
C SER A 35 -5.97 -1.04 10.22
N LYS A 36 -6.95 -1.56 9.47
CA LYS A 36 -7.21 -1.11 8.09
C LYS A 36 -7.49 0.40 8.00
N LYS A 37 -8.20 0.95 8.99
CA LYS A 37 -8.51 2.39 9.04
C LYS A 37 -7.24 3.24 9.19
N GLN A 38 -6.34 2.82 10.08
CA GLN A 38 -5.04 3.49 10.26
C GLN A 38 -4.16 3.41 9.01
N ILE A 39 -4.10 2.24 8.35
CA ILE A 39 -3.35 2.08 7.09
C ILE A 39 -3.93 3.00 6.02
N LYS A 40 -5.26 3.12 5.93
CA LYS A 40 -5.94 4.03 5.00
C LYS A 40 -5.52 5.47 5.25
N GLU A 41 -5.72 5.96 6.47
CA GLU A 41 -5.41 7.34 6.83
C GLU A 41 -3.93 7.67 6.65
N ALA A 42 -3.03 6.75 7.00
CA ALA A 42 -1.59 6.94 6.82
C ALA A 42 -1.22 7.03 5.32
N PHE A 43 -1.78 6.15 4.49
CA PHE A 43 -1.48 6.12 3.06
C PHE A 43 -2.04 7.34 2.33
N GLU A 44 -3.28 7.73 2.63
CA GLU A 44 -3.90 8.93 2.04
C GLU A 44 -3.14 10.20 2.42
N LYS A 45 -2.64 10.30 3.66
CA LYS A 45 -1.87 11.46 4.12
C LYS A 45 -0.48 11.56 3.51
N LEU A 46 0.23 10.44 3.35
CA LEU A 46 1.61 10.45 2.86
C LEU A 46 1.71 10.65 1.34
N PHE A 47 0.73 10.14 0.59
CA PHE A 47 0.77 10.15 -0.87
C PHE A 47 -0.27 11.08 -1.52
N GLU A 48 -1.09 11.76 -0.70
CA GLU A 48 -2.15 12.69 -1.14
C GLU A 48 -3.14 12.05 -2.13
N VAL A 49 -3.44 10.76 -1.93
CA VAL A 49 -4.34 9.97 -2.76
C VAL A 49 -5.57 9.51 -2.00
N LYS A 50 -6.57 8.99 -2.73
CA LYS A 50 -7.74 8.34 -2.12
C LYS A 50 -7.73 6.83 -2.31
N VAL A 51 -7.92 6.12 -1.21
CA VAL A 51 -7.96 4.65 -1.17
C VAL A 51 -9.40 4.17 -1.25
N GLU A 52 -9.66 3.27 -2.20
CA GLU A 52 -10.95 2.61 -2.38
C GLU A 52 -11.11 1.46 -1.37
N LYS A 53 -10.16 0.52 -1.36
CA LYS A 53 -10.25 -0.70 -0.56
C LYS A 53 -8.89 -1.15 -0.05
N ILE A 54 -8.86 -1.71 1.16
CA ILE A 54 -7.67 -2.29 1.77
C ILE A 54 -7.94 -3.75 2.15
N ASN A 55 -7.09 -4.64 1.63
CA ASN A 55 -7.00 -6.02 2.08
C ASN A 55 -5.66 -6.21 2.79
N THR A 56 -5.66 -7.00 3.85
CA THR A 56 -4.44 -7.27 4.62
C THR A 56 -4.30 -8.76 4.85
N GLU A 57 -3.10 -9.30 4.75
CA GLU A 57 -2.76 -10.67 5.09
C GLU A 57 -1.51 -10.72 5.96
N ILE A 58 -1.33 -11.81 6.70
CA ILE A 58 -0.10 -12.09 7.45
C ILE A 58 0.69 -13.13 6.65
N THR A 59 1.92 -12.80 6.27
CA THR A 59 2.79 -13.72 5.54
C THR A 59 3.37 -14.77 6.49
N PHE A 60 3.88 -15.88 5.94
CA PHE A 60 4.57 -16.91 6.74
C PHE A 60 5.79 -16.37 7.50
N LYS A 61 6.38 -15.26 7.03
CA LYS A 61 7.47 -14.54 7.71
C LYS A 61 7.00 -13.73 8.93
N GLY A 62 5.70 -13.72 9.23
CA GLY A 62 5.10 -12.94 10.33
C GLY A 62 4.88 -11.46 10.01
N GLU A 63 5.11 -11.05 8.76
CA GLU A 63 4.92 -9.67 8.30
C GLU A 63 3.48 -9.44 7.88
N LYS A 64 2.95 -8.26 8.20
CA LYS A 64 1.62 -7.88 7.72
C LYS A 64 1.76 -7.19 6.37
N LYS A 65 1.13 -7.75 5.36
CA LYS A 65 1.12 -7.20 4.00
C LYS A 65 -0.25 -6.58 3.73
N ALA A 66 -0.25 -5.37 3.18
CA ALA A 66 -1.44 -4.62 2.83
C ALA A 66 -1.50 -4.43 1.31
N TYR A 67 -2.61 -4.85 0.71
CA TYR A 67 -2.99 -4.53 -0.65
C TYR A 67 -3.92 -3.32 -0.62
N ILE A 68 -3.46 -2.22 -1.19
CA ILE A 68 -4.12 -0.92 -1.14
C ILE A 68 -4.61 -0.63 -2.56
N LYS A 69 -5.92 -0.70 -2.77
CA LYS A 69 -6.55 -0.35 -4.05
C LYS A 69 -6.88 1.13 -4.04
N LEU A 70 -6.35 1.87 -5.02
CA LEU A 70 -6.62 3.29 -5.18
C LEU A 70 -7.94 3.51 -5.91
N LYS A 71 -8.57 4.66 -5.64
CA LYS A 71 -9.69 5.13 -6.45
C LYS A 71 -9.25 5.31 -7.91
N PRO A 72 -10.15 5.10 -8.89
CA PRO A 72 -9.81 5.22 -10.31
C PRO A 72 -9.32 6.62 -10.72
N GLU A 73 -9.64 7.64 -9.93
CA GLU A 73 -9.13 9.02 -10.07
C GLU A 73 -7.60 9.12 -9.91
N PHE A 74 -6.98 8.20 -9.17
CA PHE A 74 -5.55 8.19 -8.87
C PHE A 74 -4.89 6.94 -9.46
N LYS A 75 -3.81 7.12 -10.21
CA LYS A 75 -3.05 5.99 -10.78
C LYS A 75 -1.98 5.51 -9.81
N ALA A 76 -1.98 4.22 -9.53
CA ALA A 76 -1.00 3.53 -8.70
C ALA A 76 0.41 3.64 -9.27
N ARG A 77 0.54 3.72 -10.60
CA ARG A 77 1.81 3.88 -11.29
C ARG A 77 2.51 5.19 -10.94
N ASP A 78 1.78 6.30 -10.88
CA ASP A 78 2.34 7.61 -10.54
C ASP A 78 2.88 7.61 -9.09
N VAL A 79 2.17 6.95 -8.17
CA VAL A 79 2.63 6.75 -6.80
C VAL A 79 3.83 5.82 -6.74
N ALA A 80 3.87 4.76 -7.57
CA ALA A 80 4.99 3.84 -7.64
C ALA A 80 6.28 4.50 -8.17
N THR A 81 6.16 5.42 -9.13
CA THR A 81 7.30 6.23 -9.62
C THR A 81 7.81 7.18 -8.55
N LYS A 82 6.92 7.83 -7.77
CA LYS A 82 7.34 8.64 -6.60
C LYS A 82 8.06 7.82 -5.54
N LEU A 83 7.77 6.52 -5.45
CA LEU A 83 8.40 5.56 -4.55
C LEU A 83 9.67 4.92 -5.14
N GLY A 84 10.03 5.21 -6.39
CA GLY A 84 11.20 4.64 -7.07
C GLY A 84 11.08 3.14 -7.37
N LEU A 85 9.86 2.62 -7.55
CA LEU A 85 9.60 1.19 -7.76
C LEU A 85 9.57 0.78 -9.24
N VAL A 86 9.41 1.76 -10.14
CA VAL A 86 9.28 1.63 -11.60
C VAL A 86 9.98 2.81 -12.26
#